data_AF-A0AAN5YS58-F1
#
_entry.id   AF-A0AAN5YS58-F1
#
_cell.length_a   1.000
_cell.length_b   1.000
_cell.length_c   1.000
_cell.angle_alpha   90.00
_cell.angle_beta   90.00
_cell.angle_gamma   90.00
#
_symmetry.space_group_name_H-M   'P 1'
#
loop_
_entity.id
_entity.type
_entity.pdbx_description
1 polymer ?
#
loop_
_entity_poly.entity_id
_entity_poly.type
_entity_poly.pdbx_seq_one_letter_code
_entity_poly.pdbx_strand_id
1 'polypeptide(L)'
;MYLNNATRVLTAAFRGTSSFADRMSEYWQSWPKKRQKHAFVVVVTVVLFCLGLKLGSDLFYAHYWDRTTISSFPNTPYVDYWEWETTTRFSNAHSANETQENSGGEDLCDSFPSYHLSRVQVVLKIGSTEPPNRVDTHLATVTRCITNLIVVSDHESEFNGHHVHDILATLPESFWGNSPDFQAYSALQRGEYKKVGGSQGWTLDKYKFLPMVERAYEMNPTAQWFVFIESDTYVVWDNVFRLLDQFDPSVPLYFGSPTPGRDHSFFAYGGAGFVLSTAAVQRLVTRMGETNGVYSQPSLSQRYKWLINKDCCGDSILGWALYQSGVKLSGMWPMFNPHPVHGVPFNEHHWCQPVISMHKLSLEDMAGLARWENQRDRKLPLLYADLFEYTKLGTLDYKTNWDNGDWGGWQEPPESPGHKSVEACAEACHEHPRCFSYTYVHSGRCVFVPSMRLGAQKPATKDTTLSAGWDLEKIKQFRDTHKCQRPQWVKPSTERIF
;
A
#
# COMPACT_ATOMS: atom_id res chain seq x y z
N MET A 1 -11.16 20.05 -53.61
CA MET A 1 -9.72 20.26 -53.86
C MET A 1 -8.88 20.10 -52.58
N TYR A 2 -9.12 19.03 -51.78
CA TYR A 2 -8.40 18.77 -50.51
C TYR A 2 -8.27 17.26 -50.23
N LEU A 3 -7.90 16.48 -51.26
CA LEU A 3 -7.73 15.02 -51.13
C LEU A 3 -6.46 14.47 -51.81
N ASN A 4 -5.53 15.34 -52.22
CA ASN A 4 -4.30 14.93 -52.94
C ASN A 4 -2.98 15.16 -52.17
N ASN A 5 -3.02 15.60 -50.91
CA ASN A 5 -1.80 15.80 -50.10
C ASN A 5 -1.54 14.72 -49.03
N ALA A 6 -2.56 14.00 -48.55
CA ALA A 6 -2.35 12.95 -47.53
C ALA A 6 -1.66 11.70 -48.09
N THR A 7 -2.00 11.30 -49.32
CA THR A 7 -1.42 10.13 -50.00
C THR A 7 0.04 10.35 -50.37
N ARG A 8 0.47 11.59 -50.63
CA ARG A 8 1.87 11.94 -50.91
C ARG A 8 2.76 11.92 -49.66
N VAL A 9 2.21 12.24 -48.48
CA VAL A 9 2.95 12.22 -47.20
C VAL A 9 3.10 10.78 -46.67
N LEU A 10 2.07 9.94 -46.78
CA LEU A 10 2.13 8.52 -46.38
C LEU A 10 3.07 7.69 -47.28
N THR A 11 3.14 8.01 -48.58
CA THR A 11 4.07 7.34 -49.50
C THR A 11 5.53 7.78 -49.30
N ALA A 12 5.77 9.00 -48.80
CA ALA A 12 7.10 9.48 -48.43
C ALA A 12 7.60 8.90 -47.09
N ALA A 13 6.71 8.74 -46.11
CA ALA A 13 7.04 8.12 -44.82
C ALA A 13 7.36 6.62 -44.96
N PHE A 14 6.61 5.88 -45.78
CA PHE A 14 6.88 4.46 -46.04
C PHE A 14 8.17 4.22 -46.85
N ARG A 15 8.55 5.14 -47.74
CA ARG A 15 9.85 5.11 -48.45
C ARG A 15 11.03 5.50 -47.54
N GLY A 16 10.79 6.33 -46.52
CA GLY A 16 11.80 6.71 -45.54
C GLY A 16 12.15 5.57 -44.57
N THR A 17 11.17 4.77 -44.15
CA THR A 17 11.38 3.65 -43.23
C THR A 17 12.02 2.43 -43.91
N SER A 18 11.69 2.15 -45.18
CA SER A 18 12.38 1.10 -45.95
C SER A 18 13.82 1.50 -46.25
N SER A 19 14.06 2.76 -46.66
CA SER A 19 15.43 3.28 -46.89
C SER A 19 16.28 3.30 -45.61
N PHE A 20 15.69 3.46 -44.43
CA PHE A 20 16.43 3.44 -43.17
C PHE A 20 16.81 2.02 -42.75
N ALA A 21 15.88 1.07 -42.91
CA ALA A 21 16.15 -0.35 -42.65
C ALA A 21 17.19 -0.93 -43.63
N ASP A 22 17.11 -0.56 -44.91
CA ASP A 22 18.07 -0.98 -45.94
C ASP A 22 19.46 -0.37 -45.69
N ARG A 23 19.55 0.92 -45.33
CA ARG A 23 20.84 1.55 -44.95
C ARG A 23 21.42 0.95 -43.67
N MET A 24 20.59 0.60 -42.70
CA MET A 24 21.05 -0.09 -41.48
C MET A 24 21.54 -1.51 -41.79
N SER A 25 20.90 -2.21 -42.74
CA SER A 25 21.33 -3.52 -43.22
C SER A 25 22.66 -3.46 -43.99
N GLU A 26 22.81 -2.50 -44.91
CA GLU A 26 24.07 -2.27 -45.64
C GLU A 26 25.19 -1.84 -44.69
N TYR A 27 24.90 -0.95 -43.75
CA TYR A 27 25.84 -0.52 -42.72
C TYR A 27 26.24 -1.67 -41.79
N TRP A 28 25.31 -2.53 -41.41
CA TRP A 28 25.57 -3.74 -40.64
C TRP A 28 26.45 -4.72 -41.41
N GLN A 29 26.18 -4.93 -42.71
CA GLN A 29 26.96 -5.81 -43.58
C GLN A 29 28.39 -5.30 -43.83
N SER A 30 28.62 -3.97 -43.75
CA SER A 30 29.95 -3.37 -43.88
C SER A 30 30.89 -3.63 -42.68
N TRP A 31 30.37 -4.11 -41.55
CA TRP A 31 31.17 -4.37 -40.36
C TRP A 31 31.95 -5.68 -40.46
N PRO A 32 33.19 -5.77 -39.92
CA PRO A 32 33.90 -7.03 -39.81
C PRO A 32 33.05 -8.08 -39.07
N LYS A 33 33.03 -9.34 -39.54
CA LYS A 33 32.20 -10.42 -38.96
C LYS A 33 32.32 -10.55 -37.43
N LYS A 34 33.49 -10.23 -36.86
CA LYS A 34 33.71 -10.21 -35.40
C LYS A 34 32.87 -9.13 -34.70
N ARG A 35 32.73 -7.95 -35.30
CA ARG A 35 31.97 -6.80 -34.77
C ARG A 35 30.45 -7.00 -34.93
N GLN A 36 30.00 -7.60 -36.04
CA GLN A 36 28.60 -8.02 -36.22
C GLN A 36 28.15 -9.00 -35.14
N LYS A 37 28.99 -10.01 -34.84
CA LYS A 37 28.71 -10.97 -33.76
C LYS A 37 28.61 -10.31 -32.39
N HIS A 38 29.51 -9.39 -32.05
CA HIS A 38 29.45 -8.67 -30.77
C HIS A 38 28.21 -7.76 -30.67
N ALA A 39 27.88 -7.04 -31.73
CA ALA A 39 26.69 -6.19 -31.75
C ALA A 39 25.39 -7.00 -31.68
N PHE A 40 25.34 -8.15 -32.35
CA PHE A 40 24.20 -9.07 -32.25
C PHE A 40 24.02 -9.58 -30.82
N VAL A 41 25.11 -9.99 -30.16
CA VAL A 41 25.08 -10.41 -28.76
C VAL A 41 24.62 -9.28 -27.84
N VAL A 42 25.08 -8.04 -28.05
CA VAL A 42 24.65 -6.89 -27.25
C VAL A 42 23.15 -6.61 -27.44
N VAL A 43 22.65 -6.61 -28.67
CA VAL A 43 21.23 -6.37 -28.95
C VAL A 43 20.36 -7.47 -28.36
N VAL A 44 20.74 -8.74 -28.52
CA VAL A 44 20.01 -9.87 -27.94
C VAL A 44 20.02 -9.81 -26.41
N THR A 45 21.16 -9.47 -25.79
CA THR A 45 21.26 -9.31 -24.33
C THR A 45 20.41 -8.16 -23.82
N VAL A 46 20.37 -7.02 -24.52
CA VAL A 46 19.51 -5.88 -24.16
C VAL A 46 18.03 -6.23 -24.31
N VAL A 47 17.64 -6.93 -25.39
CA VAL A 47 16.26 -7.37 -25.61
C VAL A 47 15.85 -8.39 -24.54
N LEU A 48 16.70 -9.37 -24.21
CA LEU A 48 16.46 -10.34 -23.14
C LEU A 48 16.42 -9.67 -21.76
N PHE A 49 17.23 -8.65 -21.51
CA PHE A 49 17.20 -7.85 -20.27
C PHE A 49 15.91 -7.03 -20.17
N CYS A 50 15.47 -6.38 -21.26
CA CYS A 50 14.20 -5.64 -21.29
C CYS A 50 12.99 -6.58 -21.16
N LEU A 51 13.03 -7.76 -21.79
CA LEU A 51 12.01 -8.81 -21.59
C LEU A 51 12.04 -9.33 -20.15
N GLY A 52 13.22 -9.54 -19.57
CA GLY A 52 13.40 -9.98 -18.18
C GLY A 52 12.95 -8.94 -17.15
N LEU A 53 13.04 -7.64 -17.43
CA LEU A 53 12.50 -6.59 -16.57
C LEU A 53 10.97 -6.51 -16.63
N LYS A 54 10.38 -6.68 -17.83
CA LYS A 54 8.92 -6.69 -18.03
C LYS A 54 8.27 -7.96 -17.49
N LEU A 55 8.89 -9.10 -17.75
CA LEU A 55 8.49 -10.39 -17.19
C LEU A 55 8.81 -10.46 -15.70
N GLY A 56 9.88 -9.82 -15.22
CA GLY A 56 10.22 -9.77 -13.80
C GLY A 56 9.15 -9.10 -12.96
N SER A 57 8.59 -7.95 -13.40
CA SER A 57 7.48 -7.30 -12.70
C SER A 57 6.20 -8.13 -12.68
N ASP A 58 5.90 -8.87 -13.76
CA ASP A 58 4.68 -9.67 -13.88
C ASP A 58 4.83 -11.09 -13.27
N LEU A 59 6.04 -11.66 -13.29
CA LEU A 59 6.38 -12.92 -12.61
C LEU A 59 6.61 -12.73 -11.11
N PHE A 60 7.03 -11.56 -10.62
CA PHE A 60 7.11 -11.32 -9.18
C PHE A 60 5.72 -11.33 -8.53
N TYR A 61 4.70 -10.83 -9.23
CA TYR A 61 3.31 -11.01 -8.81
C TYR A 61 2.84 -12.45 -9.03
N ALA A 62 3.11 -13.08 -10.18
CA ALA A 62 2.58 -14.43 -10.45
C ALA A 62 3.28 -15.58 -9.71
N HIS A 63 4.54 -15.45 -9.30
CA HIS A 63 5.30 -16.54 -8.67
C HIS A 63 5.08 -16.63 -7.15
N TYR A 64 4.60 -15.56 -6.51
CA TYR A 64 4.21 -15.59 -5.09
C TYR A 64 2.79 -16.15 -4.88
N TRP A 65 1.97 -16.19 -5.94
CA TRP A 65 0.64 -16.78 -5.95
C TRP A 65 0.64 -18.04 -6.81
N ASP A 66 0.98 -19.18 -6.20
CA ASP A 66 0.64 -20.46 -6.82
C ASP A 66 -0.89 -20.51 -7.02
N ARG A 67 -1.33 -20.62 -8.28
CA ARG A 67 -2.74 -20.61 -8.71
C ARG A 67 -3.54 -21.84 -8.24
N THR A 68 -2.93 -22.76 -7.50
CA THR A 68 -3.55 -24.04 -7.15
C THR A 68 -4.28 -24.09 -5.80
N THR A 69 -4.23 -23.04 -4.96
CA THR A 69 -4.90 -23.04 -3.64
C THR A 69 -6.29 -22.40 -3.60
N ILE A 70 -6.85 -21.89 -4.71
CA ILE A 70 -8.18 -21.22 -4.72
C ILE A 70 -9.34 -22.21 -5.00
N SER A 71 -9.25 -23.48 -4.57
CA SER A 71 -10.32 -24.46 -4.85
C SER A 71 -10.94 -25.15 -3.62
N SER A 72 -10.65 -24.70 -2.40
CA SER A 72 -11.36 -25.23 -1.22
C SER A 72 -11.47 -24.22 -0.08
N PHE A 73 -12.31 -23.19 -0.25
CA PHE A 73 -12.79 -22.43 0.90
C PHE A 73 -14.10 -23.07 1.39
N PRO A 74 -14.16 -23.58 2.63
CA PRO A 74 -15.40 -24.10 3.21
C PRO A 74 -16.45 -22.98 3.32
N ASN A 75 -17.73 -23.39 3.33
CA ASN A 75 -18.87 -22.53 3.61
C ASN A 75 -18.62 -21.74 4.91
N THR A 76 -18.62 -20.40 4.80
CA THR A 76 -18.35 -19.39 5.84
C THR A 76 -17.06 -19.61 6.67
N PRO A 77 -15.92 -19.01 6.30
CA PRO A 77 -14.75 -19.00 7.16
C PRO A 77 -15.04 -18.17 8.42
N TYR A 78 -15.08 -18.85 9.57
CA TYR A 78 -15.19 -18.23 10.89
C TYR A 78 -14.05 -17.21 11.09
N VAL A 79 -14.38 -15.93 11.15
CA VAL A 79 -13.45 -14.89 11.61
C VAL A 79 -13.56 -14.83 13.13
N ASP A 80 -12.48 -15.17 13.84
CA ASP A 80 -12.46 -15.01 15.28
C ASP A 80 -12.29 -13.53 15.65
N TYR A 81 -13.17 -13.00 16.49
CA TYR A 81 -13.19 -11.59 16.88
C TYR A 81 -13.59 -11.38 18.35
N TRP A 82 -13.33 -10.18 18.83
CA TRP A 82 -13.89 -9.64 20.06
C TRP A 82 -14.99 -8.62 19.73
N GLU A 83 -15.99 -8.54 20.61
CA GLU A 83 -17.07 -7.54 20.54
C GLU A 83 -16.90 -6.49 21.64
N TRP A 84 -15.71 -5.89 21.71
CA TRP A 84 -15.40 -4.92 22.77
C TRP A 84 -16.31 -3.69 22.69
N GLU A 85 -16.88 -3.33 23.83
CA GLU A 85 -17.47 -2.02 24.04
C GLU A 85 -16.34 -1.01 24.24
N THR A 86 -16.13 -0.17 23.22
CA THR A 86 -15.07 0.84 23.22
C THR A 86 -15.69 2.24 23.21
N THR A 87 -14.96 3.21 23.75
CA THR A 87 -15.37 4.62 23.76
C THR A 87 -14.36 5.46 22.99
N THR A 88 -14.84 6.46 22.23
CA THR A 88 -13.94 7.41 21.58
C THR A 88 -13.17 8.20 22.61
N ARG A 89 -11.93 8.56 22.26
CA ARG A 89 -11.11 9.48 23.03
C ARG A 89 -11.23 10.92 22.53
N PHE A 90 -11.79 11.12 21.34
CA PHE A 90 -12.05 12.44 20.77
C PHE A 90 -13.11 13.15 21.60
N SER A 91 -12.96 14.47 21.76
CA SER A 91 -13.94 15.28 22.49
C SER A 91 -15.14 15.60 21.60
N ASN A 92 -16.31 15.80 22.22
CA ASN A 92 -17.52 16.26 21.51
C ASN A 92 -17.42 17.77 21.27
N ALA A 93 -16.61 18.20 20.31
CA ALA A 93 -16.50 19.62 19.96
C ALA A 93 -17.78 20.18 19.30
N HIS A 94 -18.67 19.32 18.80
CA HIS A 94 -19.92 19.72 18.12
C HIS A 94 -21.03 20.28 19.03
N SER A 95 -20.72 20.81 20.22
CA SER A 95 -21.71 21.47 21.09
C SER A 95 -21.33 22.90 21.50
N ALA A 96 -20.27 23.47 20.93
CA ALA A 96 -19.96 24.89 21.08
C ALA A 96 -19.75 25.52 19.71
N ASN A 97 -20.66 26.43 19.35
CA ASN A 97 -20.64 27.35 18.19
C ASN A 97 -21.27 26.85 16.88
N GLU A 98 -22.60 26.81 16.86
CA GLU A 98 -23.45 26.79 15.66
C GLU A 98 -23.41 28.10 14.84
N THR A 99 -22.35 28.92 14.96
CA THR A 99 -22.21 30.18 14.25
C THR A 99 -20.77 30.43 13.86
N GLN A 100 -20.32 29.87 12.74
CA GLN A 100 -19.49 30.55 11.74
C GLN A 100 -19.17 29.64 10.55
N GLU A 101 -19.91 29.82 9.46
CA GLU A 101 -19.44 29.49 8.10
C GLU A 101 -18.28 30.44 7.76
N ASN A 102 -17.05 30.09 8.14
CA ASN A 102 -15.75 30.52 7.56
C ASN A 102 -14.57 30.53 8.57
N SER A 103 -14.29 29.41 9.25
CA SER A 103 -12.99 29.21 9.91
C SER A 103 -12.33 27.93 9.42
N GLY A 104 -11.77 27.99 8.21
CA GLY A 104 -11.02 26.89 7.62
C GLY A 104 -9.74 26.61 8.41
N GLY A 105 -9.72 25.53 9.19
CA GLY A 105 -8.50 24.83 9.57
C GLY A 105 -8.30 24.60 11.08
N GLU A 106 -8.40 25.61 11.92
CA GLU A 106 -8.03 25.48 13.35
C GLU A 106 -8.99 24.57 14.14
N ASP A 107 -10.26 24.55 13.77
CA ASP A 107 -11.35 23.77 14.39
C ASP A 107 -11.15 22.23 14.35
N LEU A 108 -10.40 21.70 13.37
CA LEU A 108 -10.32 20.24 13.15
C LEU A 108 -9.51 19.49 14.23
N CYS A 109 -8.55 20.14 14.88
CA CYS A 109 -7.73 19.50 15.91
C CYS A 109 -8.26 19.69 17.33
N ASP A 110 -9.29 20.50 17.54
CA ASP A 110 -9.86 20.76 18.87
C ASP A 110 -10.52 19.49 19.46
N SER A 111 -11.08 18.65 18.58
CA SER A 111 -11.61 17.34 18.98
C SER A 111 -10.54 16.27 19.18
N PHE A 112 -9.33 16.48 18.67
CA PHE A 112 -8.27 15.47 18.67
C PHE A 112 -7.72 15.28 20.10
N PRO A 113 -7.57 14.03 20.58
CA PRO A 113 -7.13 13.77 21.95
C PRO A 113 -5.61 13.89 22.09
N SER A 114 -5.05 15.09 21.99
CA SER A 114 -3.60 15.33 22.01
C SER A 114 -2.90 14.78 23.26
N TYR A 115 -3.60 14.64 24.39
CA TYR A 115 -3.06 14.02 25.61
C TYR A 115 -2.67 12.54 25.41
N HIS A 116 -3.31 11.82 24.49
CA HIS A 116 -2.96 10.43 24.16
C HIS A 116 -1.60 10.30 23.45
N LEU A 117 -1.10 11.38 22.83
CA LEU A 117 0.21 11.38 22.18
C LEU A 117 1.37 11.24 23.18
N SER A 118 1.13 11.44 24.48
CA SER A 118 2.10 11.07 25.53
C SER A 118 2.36 9.56 25.62
N ARG A 119 1.40 8.73 25.18
CA ARG A 119 1.48 7.26 25.18
C ARG A 119 1.86 6.69 23.81
N VAL A 120 1.66 7.46 22.74
CA VAL A 120 1.80 6.98 21.35
C VAL A 120 2.82 7.83 20.61
N GLN A 121 3.90 7.21 20.15
CA GLN A 121 4.86 7.80 19.23
C GLN A 121 4.47 7.44 17.79
N VAL A 122 4.30 8.45 16.93
CA VAL A 122 3.99 8.25 15.51
C VAL A 122 5.22 8.56 14.66
N VAL A 123 5.48 7.71 13.68
CA VAL A 123 6.60 7.84 12.74
C VAL A 123 6.06 7.79 11.31
N LEU A 124 6.28 8.87 10.56
CA LEU A 124 5.96 8.96 9.14
C LEU A 124 7.23 8.73 8.32
N LYS A 125 7.27 7.63 7.57
CA LYS A 125 8.33 7.32 6.62
C LYS A 125 8.00 7.92 5.25
N ILE A 126 8.93 8.67 4.69
CA ILE A 126 8.87 9.23 3.34
C ILE A 126 10.14 8.90 2.56
N GLY A 127 10.12 9.08 1.24
CA GLY A 127 11.31 9.11 0.37
C GLY A 127 11.46 10.44 -0.35
N SER A 128 12.71 10.88 -0.56
CA SER A 128 12.97 12.19 -1.19
C SER A 128 12.59 12.26 -2.67
N THR A 129 12.32 11.12 -3.30
CA THR A 129 11.80 11.04 -4.68
C THR A 129 10.27 11.10 -4.73
N GLU A 130 9.59 11.11 -3.58
CA GLU A 130 8.14 11.22 -3.53
C GLU A 130 7.65 12.60 -3.98
N PRO A 131 6.45 12.70 -4.58
CA PRO A 131 5.85 13.97 -4.90
C PRO A 131 5.62 14.81 -3.61
N PRO A 132 6.08 16.09 -3.55
CA PRO A 132 5.92 16.92 -2.36
C PRO A 132 4.46 17.07 -1.91
N ASN A 133 3.54 17.19 -2.88
CA ASN A 133 2.10 17.29 -2.60
C ASN A 133 1.52 16.06 -1.88
N ARG A 134 2.17 14.89 -1.95
CA ARG A 134 1.78 13.71 -1.17
C ARG A 134 2.05 13.92 0.31
N VAL A 135 3.28 14.32 0.64
CA VAL A 135 3.68 14.62 2.02
C VAL A 135 2.84 15.76 2.58
N ASP A 136 2.65 16.84 1.80
CA ASP A 136 1.80 17.98 2.20
C ASP A 136 0.36 17.56 2.48
N THR A 137 -0.23 16.73 1.61
CA THR A 137 -1.61 16.23 1.81
C THR A 137 -1.70 15.40 3.09
N HIS A 138 -0.74 14.53 3.35
CA HIS A 138 -0.73 13.69 4.55
C HIS A 138 -0.57 14.53 5.83
N LEU A 139 0.34 15.50 5.84
CA LEU A 139 0.53 16.44 6.95
C LEU A 139 -0.70 17.34 7.16
N ALA A 140 -1.42 17.71 6.11
CA ALA A 140 -2.64 18.52 6.22
C ALA A 140 -3.89 17.71 6.63
N THR A 141 -3.83 16.37 6.59
CA THR A 141 -4.96 15.48 6.83
C THR A 141 -4.66 14.47 7.95
N VAL A 142 -4.08 13.31 7.63
CA VAL A 142 -3.91 12.16 8.52
C VAL A 142 -3.06 12.49 9.75
N THR A 143 -1.95 13.19 9.59
CA THR A 143 -1.03 13.49 10.71
C THR A 143 -1.12 14.93 11.22
N ARG A 144 -2.11 15.69 10.77
CA ARG A 144 -2.28 17.12 11.08
C ARG A 144 -2.21 17.44 12.57
N CYS A 145 -2.89 16.65 13.39
CA CYS A 145 -3.02 16.89 14.82
C CYS A 145 -1.97 16.13 15.66
N ILE A 146 -1.02 15.45 15.00
CA ILE A 146 0.01 14.64 15.67
C ILE A 146 1.21 15.53 16.01
N THR A 147 1.18 16.13 17.19
CA THR A 147 2.19 17.12 17.61
C THR A 147 3.57 16.51 17.92
N ASN A 148 3.66 15.21 18.16
CA ASN A 148 4.91 14.49 18.40
C ASN A 148 5.37 13.67 17.18
N LEU A 149 4.95 14.03 15.97
CA LEU A 149 5.31 13.32 14.74
C LEU A 149 6.82 13.32 14.49
N ILE A 150 7.39 12.13 14.30
CA ILE A 150 8.76 11.98 13.77
C ILE A 150 8.64 11.70 12.27
N VAL A 151 9.27 12.53 11.44
CA VAL A 151 9.33 12.28 9.99
C VAL A 151 10.73 11.78 9.65
N VAL A 152 10.81 10.62 8.99
CA VAL A 152 12.07 10.01 8.57
C VAL A 152 12.14 9.88 7.04
N SER A 153 13.31 10.15 6.48
CA SER A 153 13.58 10.12 5.04
C SER A 153 14.99 9.59 4.74
N ASP A 154 15.36 9.58 3.46
CA ASP A 154 16.71 9.37 2.92
C ASP A 154 17.44 10.69 2.60
N HIS A 155 16.92 11.81 3.10
CA HIS A 155 17.51 13.14 3.00
C HIS A 155 17.00 14.06 4.12
N GLU A 156 17.91 14.87 4.67
CA GLU A 156 17.62 15.80 5.76
C GLU A 156 16.90 17.03 5.20
N SER A 157 15.74 17.40 5.74
CA SER A 157 14.97 18.55 5.24
C SER A 157 14.01 19.13 6.27
N GLU A 158 13.30 20.19 5.90
CA GLU A 158 12.16 20.70 6.66
C GLU A 158 10.92 20.75 5.77
N PHE A 159 9.80 20.25 6.28
CA PHE A 159 8.51 20.26 5.59
C PHE A 159 7.42 20.81 6.53
N ASN A 160 6.83 21.95 6.18
CA ASN A 160 5.74 22.59 6.94
C ASN A 160 6.03 22.72 8.46
N GLY A 161 7.28 23.05 8.82
CA GLY A 161 7.73 23.18 10.22
C GLY A 161 8.11 21.87 10.91
N HIS A 162 7.97 20.72 10.24
CA HIS A 162 8.51 19.44 10.70
C HIS A 162 9.93 19.23 10.19
N HIS A 163 10.83 18.89 11.10
CA HIS A 163 12.16 18.42 10.76
C HIS A 163 12.09 16.97 10.26
N VAL A 164 12.67 16.73 9.07
CA VAL A 164 12.65 15.45 8.38
C VAL A 164 14.03 14.82 8.45
N HIS A 165 14.17 13.84 9.34
CA HIS A 165 15.46 13.21 9.63
C HIS A 165 15.96 12.34 8.48
N ASP A 166 17.20 12.55 8.05
CA ASP A 166 17.90 11.55 7.23
C ASP A 166 18.25 10.34 8.10
N ILE A 167 17.41 9.31 8.05
CA ILE A 167 17.61 8.12 8.86
C ILE A 167 18.75 7.25 8.33
N LEU A 168 19.11 7.41 7.04
CA LEU A 168 20.19 6.66 6.41
C LEU A 168 21.57 7.20 6.79
N ALA A 169 21.65 8.48 7.20
CA ALA A 169 22.87 9.06 7.75
C ALA A 169 23.33 8.39 9.05
N THR A 170 22.45 7.65 9.74
CA THR A 170 22.80 6.86 10.93
C THR A 170 23.58 5.57 10.59
N LEU A 171 23.60 5.17 9.31
CA LEU A 171 24.28 3.97 8.87
C LEU A 171 25.77 4.25 8.65
N PRO A 172 26.67 3.40 9.16
CA PRO A 172 28.12 3.61 9.01
C PRO A 172 28.53 3.53 7.54
N GLU A 173 29.59 4.24 7.12
CA GLU A 173 30.06 4.21 5.72
C GLU A 173 30.30 2.78 5.19
N SER A 174 30.80 1.89 6.06
CA SER A 174 31.01 0.48 5.72
C SER A 174 29.75 -0.23 5.24
N PHE A 175 28.55 0.27 5.58
CA PHE A 175 27.25 -0.29 5.20
C PHE A 175 27.05 -0.32 3.68
N TRP A 176 27.53 0.73 3.02
CA TRP A 176 27.24 1.07 1.64
C TRP A 176 28.12 0.35 0.62
N GLY A 177 29.41 0.19 0.93
CA GLY A 177 30.40 -0.29 -0.04
C GLY A 177 30.40 0.55 -1.33
N ASN A 178 30.71 -0.06 -2.48
CA ASN A 178 30.57 0.56 -3.80
C ASN A 178 29.28 0.07 -4.49
N SER A 179 28.13 0.31 -3.86
CA SER A 179 26.83 -0.15 -4.36
C SER A 179 26.11 0.91 -5.21
N PRO A 180 25.24 0.49 -6.16
CA PRO A 180 24.32 1.41 -6.84
C PRO A 180 23.41 2.16 -5.86
N ASP A 181 23.02 1.50 -4.75
CA ASP A 181 22.19 2.08 -3.69
C ASP A 181 22.90 3.29 -3.06
N PHE A 182 24.20 3.16 -2.74
CA PHE A 182 24.99 4.29 -2.23
C PHE A 182 25.13 5.44 -3.24
N GLN A 183 25.25 5.13 -4.54
CA GLN A 183 25.32 6.17 -5.58
C GLN A 183 24.00 6.95 -5.66
N ALA A 184 22.86 6.25 -5.53
CA ALA A 184 21.55 6.88 -5.45
C ALA A 184 21.42 7.76 -4.21
N TYR A 185 21.74 7.22 -3.03
CA TYR A 185 21.72 7.99 -1.77
C TYR A 185 22.63 9.22 -1.85
N SER A 186 23.87 9.06 -2.31
CA SER A 186 24.82 10.17 -2.50
C SER A 186 24.33 11.23 -3.49
N ALA A 187 23.57 10.82 -4.52
CA ALA A 187 22.96 11.75 -5.46
C ALA A 187 21.83 12.57 -4.79
N LEU A 188 21.02 11.94 -3.93
CA LEU A 188 20.02 12.66 -3.13
C LEU A 188 20.68 13.72 -2.23
N GLN A 189 21.75 13.36 -1.52
CA GLN A 189 22.49 14.28 -0.65
C GLN A 189 23.12 15.48 -1.39
N ARG A 190 23.38 15.34 -2.69
CA ARG A 190 23.84 16.44 -3.57
C ARG A 190 22.70 17.26 -4.18
N GLY A 191 21.44 16.99 -3.80
CA GLY A 191 20.26 17.62 -4.37
C GLY A 191 19.94 17.17 -5.80
N GLU A 192 20.50 16.05 -6.26
CA GLU A 192 20.34 15.54 -7.62
C GLU A 192 19.10 14.64 -7.76
N TYR A 193 17.98 15.01 -7.12
CA TYR A 193 16.74 14.20 -7.03
C TYR A 193 16.26 13.64 -8.38
N LYS A 194 16.35 14.44 -9.45
CA LYS A 194 15.95 14.04 -10.81
C LYS A 194 16.79 12.92 -11.42
N LYS A 195 17.99 12.65 -10.87
CA LYS A 195 18.87 11.56 -11.31
C LYS A 195 18.53 10.22 -10.64
N VAL A 196 17.75 10.25 -9.55
CA VAL A 196 17.34 9.05 -8.82
C VAL A 196 15.94 8.67 -9.28
N GLY A 197 15.84 7.56 -10.01
CA GLY A 197 14.56 7.04 -10.47
C GLY A 197 13.71 6.53 -9.31
N GLY A 198 12.39 6.48 -9.48
CA GLY A 198 11.48 6.00 -8.42
C GLY A 198 11.77 4.59 -7.92
N SER A 199 12.27 3.69 -8.78
CA SER A 199 12.71 2.34 -8.37
C SER A 199 13.98 2.36 -7.51
N GLN A 200 14.89 3.29 -7.76
CA GLN A 200 16.08 3.47 -6.93
C GLN A 200 15.70 4.07 -5.57
N GLY A 201 14.81 5.06 -5.56
CA GLY A 201 14.24 5.60 -4.31
C GLY A 201 13.56 4.50 -3.48
N TRP A 202 12.70 3.69 -4.11
CA TRP A 202 12.07 2.53 -3.46
C TRP A 202 13.09 1.50 -2.95
N THR A 203 14.21 1.32 -3.66
CA THR A 203 15.28 0.41 -3.19
C THR A 203 15.97 0.94 -1.94
N LEU A 204 16.06 2.28 -1.77
CA LEU A 204 16.63 2.90 -0.57
C LEU A 204 15.72 2.72 0.66
N ASP A 205 14.41 2.53 0.48
CA ASP A 205 13.47 2.36 1.59
C ASP A 205 13.79 1.18 2.49
N LYS A 206 14.36 0.09 1.95
CA LYS A 206 14.74 -1.09 2.74
C LYS A 206 15.70 -0.77 3.88
N TYR A 207 16.50 0.30 3.72
CA TYR A 207 17.47 0.74 4.72
C TYR A 207 16.84 1.54 5.87
N LYS A 208 15.61 2.04 5.72
CA LYS A 208 14.95 2.93 6.70
C LYS A 208 14.29 2.20 7.86
N PHE A 209 13.83 0.96 7.65
CA PHE A 209 12.92 0.25 8.57
C PHE A 209 13.52 -0.08 9.94
N LEU A 210 14.77 -0.53 10.01
CA LEU A 210 15.42 -0.80 11.30
C LEU A 210 15.82 0.48 12.02
N PRO A 211 16.55 1.43 11.40
CA PRO A 211 17.00 2.62 12.12
C PRO A 211 15.84 3.55 12.48
N MET A 212 14.72 3.57 11.74
CA MET A 212 13.55 4.35 12.16
C MET A 212 12.93 3.85 13.47
N VAL A 213 12.98 2.54 13.75
CA VAL A 213 12.52 1.98 15.03
C VAL A 213 13.49 2.33 16.16
N GLU A 214 14.81 2.22 15.92
CA GLU A 214 15.84 2.68 16.88
C GLU A 214 15.62 4.15 17.22
N ARG A 215 15.51 5.00 16.19
CA ARG A 215 15.37 6.45 16.35
C ARG A 215 14.09 6.85 17.06
N ALA A 216 12.97 6.20 16.75
CA ALA A 216 11.70 6.48 17.44
C ALA A 216 11.80 6.21 18.94
N TYR A 217 12.45 5.11 19.33
CA TYR A 217 12.68 4.77 20.73
C TYR A 217 13.66 5.73 21.41
N GLU A 218 14.75 6.10 20.74
CA GLU A 218 15.71 7.08 21.27
C GLU A 218 15.07 8.44 21.54
N MET A 219 14.18 8.89 20.64
CA MET A 219 13.50 10.19 20.76
C MET A 219 12.38 10.17 21.81
N ASN A 220 11.69 9.04 21.97
CA ASN A 220 10.60 8.91 22.93
C ASN A 220 10.59 7.53 23.62
N PRO A 221 11.52 7.28 24.55
CA PRO A 221 11.64 5.98 25.21
C PRO A 221 10.48 5.70 26.19
N THR A 222 9.70 6.73 26.54
CA THR A 222 8.55 6.63 27.45
C THR A 222 7.25 6.26 26.75
N ALA A 223 7.20 6.29 25.41
CA ALA A 223 6.02 5.88 24.67
C ALA A 223 5.67 4.41 24.96
N GLN A 224 4.37 4.14 25.06
CA GLN A 224 3.81 2.80 25.24
C GLN A 224 3.64 2.09 23.89
N TRP A 225 3.36 2.85 22.84
CA TRP A 225 3.09 2.37 21.49
C TRP A 225 3.85 3.18 20.46
N PHE A 226 4.34 2.51 19.43
CA PHE A 226 5.03 3.10 18.28
C PHE A 226 4.28 2.74 17.01
N VAL A 227 3.73 3.75 16.32
CA VAL A 227 2.92 3.60 15.10
C VAL A 227 3.72 4.09 13.91
N PHE A 228 3.95 3.22 12.93
CA PHE A 228 4.75 3.50 11.74
C PHE A 228 3.87 3.47 10.50
N ILE A 229 3.95 4.53 9.69
CA ILE A 229 3.09 4.75 8.51
C ILE A 229 3.87 5.36 7.35
N GLU A 230 3.33 5.24 6.15
CA GLU A 230 3.88 5.82 4.91
C GLU A 230 3.02 6.99 4.41
N SER A 231 3.57 7.82 3.51
CA SER A 231 2.90 9.03 3.01
C SER A 231 1.62 8.80 2.18
N ASP A 232 1.34 7.55 1.79
CA ASP A 232 0.10 7.12 1.12
C ASP A 232 -0.74 6.17 1.99
N THR A 233 -0.46 6.11 3.29
CA THR A 233 -1.25 5.39 4.30
C THR A 233 -2.30 6.31 4.91
N TYR A 234 -3.56 5.92 4.90
CA TYR A 234 -4.60 6.57 5.69
C TYR A 234 -4.77 5.85 7.01
N VAL A 235 -4.96 6.60 8.10
CA VAL A 235 -5.15 6.07 9.45
C VAL A 235 -6.41 6.64 10.07
N VAL A 236 -7.28 5.78 10.58
CA VAL A 236 -8.44 6.16 11.39
C VAL A 236 -8.01 6.20 12.85
N TRP A 237 -7.55 7.35 13.32
CA TRP A 237 -6.94 7.48 14.65
C TRP A 237 -7.88 7.11 15.80
N ASP A 238 -9.19 7.37 15.68
CA ASP A 238 -10.16 6.94 16.70
C ASP A 238 -10.15 5.42 16.88
N ASN A 239 -10.13 4.68 15.77
CA ASN A 239 -10.06 3.22 15.80
C ASN A 239 -8.70 2.73 16.32
N VAL A 240 -7.59 3.41 15.99
CA VAL A 240 -6.26 3.10 16.55
C VAL A 240 -6.31 3.22 18.08
N PHE A 241 -6.79 4.34 18.62
CA PHE A 241 -6.82 4.53 20.08
C PHE A 241 -7.74 3.52 20.78
N ARG A 242 -8.91 3.23 20.18
CA ARG A 242 -9.81 2.18 20.66
C ARG A 242 -9.14 0.81 20.70
N LEU A 243 -8.36 0.45 19.68
CA LEU A 243 -7.60 -0.79 19.63
C LEU A 243 -6.53 -0.84 20.72
N LEU A 244 -5.69 0.19 20.82
CA LEU A 244 -4.54 0.21 21.73
C LEU A 244 -4.94 0.23 23.21
N ASP A 245 -6.11 0.78 23.55
CA ASP A 245 -6.65 0.75 24.90
C ASP A 245 -7.02 -0.67 25.39
N GLN A 246 -7.09 -1.67 24.49
CA GLN A 246 -7.46 -3.05 24.83
C GLN A 246 -6.25 -3.97 25.05
N PHE A 247 -5.03 -3.47 24.83
CA PHE A 247 -3.81 -4.26 24.95
C PHE A 247 -2.85 -3.69 25.98
N ASP A 248 -2.10 -4.58 26.64
CA ASP A 248 -1.04 -4.20 27.57
C ASP A 248 0.27 -3.96 26.79
N PRO A 249 0.82 -2.71 26.77
CA PRO A 249 2.06 -2.39 26.07
C PRO A 249 3.31 -3.04 26.70
N SER A 250 3.21 -3.61 27.91
CA SER A 250 4.29 -4.39 28.52
C SER A 250 4.44 -5.78 27.90
N VAL A 251 3.46 -6.21 27.10
CA VAL A 251 3.53 -7.45 26.31
C VAL A 251 4.17 -7.13 24.95
N PRO A 252 5.11 -7.95 24.46
CA PRO A 252 5.79 -7.75 23.17
C PRO A 252 4.85 -7.99 21.97
N LEU A 253 4.07 -6.97 21.64
CA LEU A 253 3.07 -6.98 20.56
C LEU A 253 3.58 -6.27 19.31
N TYR A 254 3.29 -6.88 18.15
CA TYR A 254 3.56 -6.39 16.80
C TYR A 254 2.30 -6.55 15.95
N PHE A 255 1.61 -5.44 15.65
CA PHE A 255 0.36 -5.44 14.88
C PHE A 255 0.59 -4.98 13.44
N GLY A 256 -0.16 -5.56 12.50
CA GLY A 256 -0.25 -5.09 11.13
C GLY A 256 -0.92 -6.10 10.20
N SER A 257 -0.89 -5.83 8.90
CA SER A 257 -1.42 -6.76 7.88
C SER A 257 -0.43 -7.91 7.65
N PRO A 258 -0.77 -9.17 7.93
CA PRO A 258 0.16 -10.28 7.84
C PRO A 258 0.58 -10.60 6.41
N THR A 259 1.88 -10.77 6.22
CA THR A 259 2.51 -11.25 4.99
C THR A 259 3.49 -12.38 5.34
N PRO A 260 3.47 -13.51 4.61
CA PRO A 260 4.40 -14.61 4.83
C PRO A 260 5.86 -14.16 4.71
N GLY A 261 6.67 -14.50 5.70
CA GLY A 261 8.09 -14.18 5.77
C GLY A 261 9.00 -15.42 5.64
N ARG A 262 10.22 -15.27 6.14
CA ARG A 262 11.26 -16.33 6.14
C ARG A 262 11.01 -17.34 7.25
N ASP A 263 11.36 -18.61 7.04
CA ASP A 263 11.34 -19.68 8.05
C ASP A 263 10.08 -19.70 8.94
N HIS A 264 8.91 -19.68 8.31
CA HIS A 264 7.59 -19.67 8.94
C HIS A 264 7.26 -18.43 9.79
N SER A 265 8.09 -17.38 9.72
CA SER A 265 7.76 -16.07 10.27
C SER A 265 6.75 -15.33 9.39
N PHE A 266 6.17 -14.28 9.95
CA PHE A 266 5.32 -13.33 9.25
C PHE A 266 5.81 -11.92 9.56
N PHE A 267 5.59 -11.01 8.63
CA PHE A 267 5.85 -9.59 8.80
C PHE A 267 4.60 -8.77 8.49
N ALA A 268 4.50 -7.58 9.07
CA ALA A 268 3.45 -6.64 8.72
C ALA A 268 3.80 -5.97 7.38
N TYR A 269 2.87 -5.99 6.42
CA TYR A 269 2.99 -5.21 5.18
C TYR A 269 3.17 -3.73 5.51
N GLY A 270 4.36 -3.18 5.22
CA GLY A 270 4.76 -1.85 5.68
C GLY A 270 3.84 -0.72 5.23
N GLY A 271 3.29 -0.84 4.02
CA GLY A 271 2.38 0.14 3.44
C GLY A 271 1.02 0.25 4.16
N ALA A 272 0.53 -0.83 4.78
CA ALA A 272 -0.68 -0.73 5.62
C ALA A 272 -0.38 -0.07 6.98
N GLY A 273 0.88 0.27 7.26
CA GLY A 273 1.33 0.66 8.57
C GLY A 273 1.39 -0.51 9.55
N PHE A 274 2.09 -0.29 10.66
CA PHE A 274 2.24 -1.28 11.72
C PHE A 274 2.43 -0.62 13.07
N VAL A 275 2.17 -1.39 14.14
CA VAL A 275 2.30 -0.92 15.52
C VAL A 275 3.19 -1.85 16.32
N LEU A 276 4.11 -1.28 17.09
CA LEU A 276 4.91 -1.99 18.06
C LEU A 276 4.59 -1.48 19.47
N SER A 277 4.39 -2.41 20.40
CA SER A 277 4.43 -2.11 21.83
C SER A 277 5.83 -1.69 22.28
N THR A 278 5.94 -0.95 23.38
CA THR A 278 7.22 -0.58 23.98
C THR A 278 8.06 -1.82 24.32
N ALA A 279 7.43 -2.90 24.82
CA ALA A 279 8.12 -4.16 25.10
C ALA A 279 8.69 -4.83 23.83
N ALA A 280 7.98 -4.76 22.69
CA ALA A 280 8.49 -5.27 21.41
C ALA A 280 9.68 -4.44 20.91
N VAL A 281 9.58 -3.11 20.97
CA VAL A 281 10.67 -2.21 20.58
C VAL A 281 11.90 -2.45 21.46
N GLN A 282 11.74 -2.51 22.78
CA GLN A 282 12.84 -2.78 23.71
C GLN A 282 13.56 -4.10 23.43
N ARG A 283 12.82 -5.18 23.15
CA ARG A 283 13.42 -6.47 22.76
C ARG A 283 14.24 -6.36 21.48
N LEU A 284 13.77 -5.55 20.53
CA LEU A 284 14.45 -5.36 19.26
C LEU A 284 15.70 -4.49 19.40
N VAL A 285 15.62 -3.35 20.09
CA VAL A 285 16.68 -2.31 20.07
C VAL A 285 17.69 -2.44 21.21
N THR A 286 17.36 -3.15 22.29
CA THR A 286 18.28 -3.29 23.43
C THR A 286 19.53 -4.06 23.03
N ARG A 287 20.68 -3.44 23.27
CA ARG A 287 21.99 -4.03 23.03
C ARG A 287 22.52 -4.62 24.33
N MET A 288 23.06 -5.83 24.24
CA MET A 288 23.78 -6.41 25.37
C MET A 288 25.05 -5.61 25.64
N GLY A 289 25.37 -5.43 26.92
CA GLY A 289 26.59 -4.80 27.39
C GLY A 289 27.49 -5.79 28.12
N GLU A 290 28.79 -5.53 28.11
CA GLU A 290 29.78 -6.14 28.97
C GLU A 290 29.73 -5.53 30.38
N THR A 291 30.39 -6.17 31.34
CA THR A 291 30.43 -5.71 32.74
C THR A 291 31.09 -4.33 32.91
N ASN A 292 31.87 -3.88 31.92
CA ASN A 292 32.51 -2.56 31.87
C ASN A 292 31.62 -1.46 31.24
N GLY A 293 30.38 -1.80 30.84
CA GLY A 293 29.44 -0.86 30.20
C GLY A 293 29.61 -0.70 28.69
N VAL A 294 30.51 -1.45 28.04
CA VAL A 294 30.67 -1.44 26.58
C VAL A 294 29.62 -2.35 25.94
N TYR A 295 28.96 -1.90 24.88
CA TYR A 295 28.04 -2.75 24.12
C TYR A 295 28.78 -3.91 23.45
N SER A 296 28.35 -5.15 23.71
CA SER A 296 28.88 -6.35 23.06
C SER A 296 28.25 -6.63 21.70
N GLN A 297 27.14 -5.95 21.39
CA GLN A 297 26.45 -6.05 20.10
C GLN A 297 26.53 -4.76 19.30
N PRO A 298 26.60 -4.80 17.96
CA PRO A 298 26.52 -3.61 17.11
C PRO A 298 25.08 -3.05 17.07
N SER A 299 24.84 -1.94 16.37
CA SER A 299 23.48 -1.38 16.22
C SER A 299 22.54 -2.36 15.52
N LEU A 300 21.22 -2.18 15.65
CA LEU A 300 20.23 -3.05 15.01
C LEU A 300 20.48 -3.15 13.51
N SER A 301 20.65 -2.02 12.85
CA SER A 301 20.94 -1.98 11.41
C SER A 301 22.20 -2.75 11.04
N GLN A 302 23.27 -2.62 11.82
CA GLN A 302 24.52 -3.36 11.60
C GLN A 302 24.37 -4.87 11.81
N ARG A 303 23.61 -5.32 12.81
CA ARG A 303 23.33 -6.75 13.06
C ARG A 303 22.68 -7.42 11.85
N TYR A 304 21.83 -6.70 11.14
CA TYR A 304 21.07 -7.21 9.99
C TYR A 304 21.60 -6.72 8.64
N LYS A 305 22.81 -6.12 8.58
CA LYS A 305 23.40 -5.56 7.35
C LYS A 305 23.38 -6.52 6.17
N TRP A 306 23.77 -7.78 6.38
CA TRP A 306 23.78 -8.79 5.32
C TRP A 306 22.38 -8.99 4.73
N LEU A 307 21.35 -8.99 5.58
CA LEU A 307 19.98 -9.19 5.15
C LEU A 307 19.44 -7.95 4.44
N ILE A 308 19.73 -6.74 4.96
CA ILE A 308 19.37 -5.47 4.32
C ILE A 308 19.93 -5.37 2.89
N ASN A 309 21.14 -5.87 2.66
CA ASN A 309 21.75 -5.86 1.34
C ASN A 309 21.21 -6.93 0.39
N LYS A 310 20.54 -7.97 0.89
CA LYS A 310 20.06 -9.12 0.09
C LYS A 310 18.54 -9.11 -0.14
N ASP A 311 17.77 -8.65 0.83
CA ASP A 311 16.31 -8.59 0.75
C ASP A 311 15.87 -7.34 -0.05
N CYS A 312 14.75 -7.45 -0.76
CA CYS A 312 14.15 -6.32 -1.46
C CYS A 312 13.52 -5.31 -0.48
N CYS A 313 13.11 -5.80 0.69
CA CYS A 313 11.94 -5.25 1.36
C CYS A 313 12.24 -5.04 2.85
N GLY A 314 12.20 -3.79 3.30
CA GLY A 314 12.55 -3.38 4.67
C GLY A 314 11.60 -3.88 5.75
N ASP A 315 10.32 -4.03 5.42
CA ASP A 315 9.29 -4.61 6.28
C ASP A 315 9.53 -6.11 6.53
N SER A 316 9.90 -6.87 5.49
CA SER A 316 10.37 -8.26 5.62
C SER A 316 11.57 -8.37 6.56
N ILE A 317 12.56 -7.47 6.40
CA ILE A 317 13.74 -7.42 7.28
C ILE A 317 13.36 -7.12 8.73
N LEU A 318 12.49 -6.13 8.96
CA LEU A 318 12.01 -5.77 10.29
C LEU A 318 11.23 -6.92 10.95
N GLY A 319 10.32 -7.55 10.22
CA GLY A 319 9.55 -8.69 10.72
C GLY A 319 10.45 -9.86 11.09
N TRP A 320 11.49 -10.14 10.28
CA TRP A 320 12.49 -11.13 10.64
C TRP A 320 13.28 -10.76 11.90
N ALA A 321 13.69 -9.50 12.03
CA ALA A 321 14.44 -9.03 13.20
C ALA A 321 13.61 -9.12 14.49
N LEU A 322 12.32 -8.78 14.41
CA LEU A 322 11.36 -8.94 15.50
C LEU A 322 11.15 -10.41 15.86
N TYR A 323 10.97 -11.27 14.86
CA TYR A 323 10.80 -12.71 15.05
C TYR A 323 12.00 -13.35 15.76
N GLN A 324 13.22 -13.02 15.33
CA GLN A 324 14.46 -13.45 15.97
C GLN A 324 14.60 -12.91 17.41
N SER A 325 13.97 -11.78 17.71
CA SER A 325 13.89 -11.20 19.06
C SER A 325 12.73 -11.77 19.90
N GLY A 326 12.07 -12.84 19.42
CA GLY A 326 10.96 -13.50 20.10
C GLY A 326 9.65 -12.72 20.04
N VAL A 327 9.49 -11.80 19.09
CA VAL A 327 8.27 -11.02 18.85
C VAL A 327 7.62 -11.50 17.55
N LYS A 328 6.54 -12.27 17.68
CA LYS A 328 5.79 -12.75 16.52
C LYS A 328 4.76 -11.71 16.08
N LEU A 329 4.49 -11.65 14.78
CA LEU A 329 3.41 -10.82 14.27
C LEU A 329 2.07 -11.30 14.82
N SER A 330 1.33 -10.35 15.39
CA SER A 330 -0.09 -10.45 15.66
C SER A 330 -0.83 -9.89 14.46
N GLY A 331 -1.22 -10.75 13.51
CA GLY A 331 -1.83 -10.33 12.25
C GLY A 331 -3.27 -9.81 12.45
N MET A 332 -3.50 -8.55 12.08
CA MET A 332 -4.73 -7.81 12.35
C MET A 332 -5.49 -7.42 11.07
N TRP A 333 -5.26 -8.12 9.95
CA TRP A 333 -6.06 -7.92 8.74
C TRP A 333 -7.53 -8.33 8.99
N PRO A 334 -8.51 -7.66 8.38
CA PRO A 334 -8.35 -6.53 7.46
C PRO A 334 -8.42 -5.18 8.16
N MET A 335 -8.32 -5.09 9.50
CA MET A 335 -8.31 -3.79 10.16
C MET A 335 -7.14 -2.94 9.66
N PHE A 336 -5.96 -3.56 9.51
CA PHE A 336 -4.85 -3.02 8.71
C PHE A 336 -4.98 -3.54 7.28
N ASN A 337 -5.32 -2.68 6.32
CA ASN A 337 -5.68 -3.10 4.98
C ASN A 337 -4.69 -2.61 3.90
N PRO A 338 -4.18 -3.51 3.04
CA PRO A 338 -3.19 -3.18 2.01
C PRO A 338 -3.81 -2.58 0.74
N HIS A 339 -5.14 -2.46 0.66
CA HIS A 339 -5.82 -1.89 -0.49
C HIS A 339 -6.05 -0.37 -0.36
N PRO A 340 -6.12 0.34 -1.51
CA PRO A 340 -6.74 1.66 -1.54
C PRO A 340 -8.23 1.55 -1.22
N VAL A 341 -8.86 2.67 -0.85
CA VAL A 341 -10.30 2.73 -0.53
C VAL A 341 -11.16 2.08 -1.62
N HIS A 342 -10.84 2.34 -2.90
CA HIS A 342 -11.60 1.76 -4.01
C HIS A 342 -11.31 0.28 -4.27
N GLY A 343 -10.18 -0.23 -3.76
CA GLY A 343 -9.77 -1.62 -3.89
C GLY A 343 -10.27 -2.53 -2.77
N VAL A 344 -10.92 -1.98 -1.73
CA VAL A 344 -11.44 -2.77 -0.61
C VAL A 344 -12.49 -3.77 -1.11
N PRO A 345 -12.28 -5.09 -0.89
CA PRO A 345 -13.24 -6.11 -1.30
C PRO A 345 -14.31 -6.27 -0.21
N PHE A 346 -15.27 -5.36 -0.15
CA PHE A 346 -16.34 -5.41 0.85
C PHE A 346 -17.10 -6.74 0.73
N ASN A 347 -16.96 -7.57 1.77
CA ASN A 347 -17.55 -8.90 1.91
C ASN A 347 -17.71 -9.22 3.40
N GLU A 348 -18.18 -10.42 3.75
CA GLU A 348 -18.36 -10.86 5.14
C GLU A 348 -17.09 -10.76 5.99
N HIS A 349 -15.91 -10.92 5.36
CA HIS A 349 -14.63 -10.83 6.03
C HIS A 349 -14.16 -9.41 6.32
N HIS A 350 -14.89 -8.38 5.90
CA HIS A 350 -14.58 -6.96 6.15
C HIS A 350 -15.73 -6.27 6.91
N TRP A 351 -16.96 -6.56 6.50
CA TRP A 351 -18.14 -5.72 6.69
C TRP A 351 -18.29 -5.09 8.07
N CYS A 352 -18.24 -5.89 9.14
CA CYS A 352 -18.46 -5.42 10.51
C CYS A 352 -17.19 -5.14 11.30
N GLN A 353 -16.04 -5.09 10.65
CA GLN A 353 -14.77 -4.88 11.33
C GLN A 353 -14.33 -3.41 11.24
N PRO A 354 -13.65 -2.91 12.28
CA PRO A 354 -13.10 -1.56 12.25
C PRO A 354 -12.02 -1.37 11.19
N VAL A 355 -12.00 -0.22 10.54
CA VAL A 355 -10.91 0.19 9.65
C VAL A 355 -9.83 0.87 10.50
N ILE A 356 -8.62 0.31 10.58
CA ILE A 356 -7.48 0.97 11.25
C ILE A 356 -6.69 1.78 10.25
N SER A 357 -6.34 1.16 9.12
CA SER A 357 -5.54 1.81 8.09
C SER A 357 -5.79 1.23 6.69
N MET A 358 -5.49 2.04 5.68
CA MET A 358 -5.57 1.67 4.26
C MET A 358 -4.36 2.22 3.51
N HIS A 359 -3.84 1.47 2.54
CA HIS A 359 -2.64 1.84 1.77
C HIS A 359 -2.96 2.35 0.36
N LYS A 360 -2.01 3.06 -0.28
CA LYS A 360 -2.09 3.55 -1.67
C LYS A 360 -3.22 4.54 -1.92
N LEU A 361 -3.55 5.38 -0.95
CA LEU A 361 -4.56 6.41 -1.18
C LEU A 361 -4.06 7.43 -2.21
N SER A 362 -4.95 7.81 -3.13
CA SER A 362 -4.74 8.99 -3.94
C SER A 362 -4.85 10.24 -3.07
N LEU A 363 -4.30 11.36 -3.55
CA LEU A 363 -4.39 12.64 -2.84
C LEU A 363 -5.85 13.07 -2.64
N GLU A 364 -6.69 12.82 -3.65
CA GLU A 364 -8.12 13.13 -3.60
C GLU A 364 -8.84 12.24 -2.58
N ASP A 365 -8.57 10.93 -2.59
CA ASP A 365 -9.18 9.99 -1.63
C ASP A 365 -8.78 10.30 -0.20
N MET A 366 -7.50 10.60 0.04
CA MET A 366 -7.00 10.96 1.37
C MET A 366 -7.70 12.22 1.91
N ALA A 367 -7.77 13.28 1.10
CA ALA A 367 -8.42 14.52 1.49
C ALA A 367 -9.95 14.36 1.62
N GLY A 368 -10.57 13.59 0.73
CA GLY A 368 -12.00 13.29 0.77
C GLY A 368 -12.41 12.49 2.00
N LEU A 369 -11.65 11.43 2.31
CA LEU A 369 -11.91 10.57 3.44
C LEU A 369 -11.68 11.30 4.76
N ALA A 370 -10.62 12.12 4.87
CA ALA A 370 -10.38 12.96 6.05
C ALA A 370 -11.54 13.93 6.32
N ARG A 371 -12.07 14.58 5.28
CA ARG A 371 -13.23 15.47 5.43
C ARG A 371 -14.47 14.71 5.88
N TRP A 372 -14.75 13.56 5.27
CA TRP A 372 -15.92 12.74 5.60
C TRP A 372 -15.82 12.14 7.02
N GLU A 373 -14.67 11.59 7.40
CA GLU A 373 -14.44 11.03 8.74
C GLU A 373 -14.61 12.12 9.81
N ASN A 374 -14.12 13.33 9.56
CA ASN A 374 -14.22 14.42 10.53
C ASN A 374 -15.65 14.86 10.82
N GLN A 375 -16.59 14.62 9.89
CA GLN A 375 -18.01 14.91 10.06
C GLN A 375 -18.79 13.79 10.76
N ARG A 376 -18.17 12.62 10.99
CA ARG A 376 -18.85 11.49 11.64
C ARG A 376 -19.02 11.69 13.14
N ASP A 377 -20.16 11.21 13.64
CA ASP A 377 -20.32 10.87 15.05
C ASP A 377 -19.40 9.69 15.39
N ARG A 378 -18.54 9.88 16.40
CA ARG A 378 -17.55 8.91 16.84
C ARG A 378 -18.06 8.06 18.01
N LYS A 379 -19.37 7.95 18.25
CA LYS A 379 -19.94 7.00 19.23
C LYS A 379 -19.44 5.57 19.00
N LEU A 380 -19.48 5.11 17.74
CA LEU A 380 -18.99 3.79 17.32
C LEU A 380 -17.73 3.92 16.46
N PRO A 381 -16.83 2.91 16.48
CA PRO A 381 -15.69 2.88 15.59
C PRO A 381 -16.15 2.89 14.12
N LEU A 382 -15.31 3.42 13.24
CA LEU A 382 -15.55 3.40 11.79
C LEU A 382 -15.44 1.97 11.28
N LEU A 383 -16.52 1.41 10.73
CA LEU A 383 -16.53 0.06 10.17
C LEU A 383 -16.37 0.07 8.65
N TYR A 384 -15.97 -1.06 8.07
CA TYR A 384 -16.00 -1.23 6.61
C TYR A 384 -17.41 -1.02 6.01
N ALA A 385 -18.48 -1.37 6.73
CA ALA A 385 -19.84 -1.04 6.33
C ALA A 385 -20.07 0.48 6.18
N ASP A 386 -19.48 1.30 7.05
CA ASP A 386 -19.55 2.77 6.92
C ASP A 386 -18.72 3.26 5.73
N LEU A 387 -17.51 2.70 5.56
CA LEU A 387 -16.64 3.02 4.44
C LEU A 387 -17.28 2.66 3.09
N PHE A 388 -18.05 1.57 3.03
CA PHE A 388 -18.83 1.23 1.85
C PHE A 388 -19.80 2.36 1.46
N GLU A 389 -20.51 2.96 2.41
CA GLU A 389 -21.40 4.09 2.14
C GLU A 389 -20.64 5.32 1.62
N TYR A 390 -19.45 5.59 2.15
CA TYR A 390 -18.56 6.66 1.63
C TYR A 390 -18.25 6.46 0.14
N THR A 391 -17.97 5.22 -0.30
CA THR A 391 -17.67 4.93 -1.72
C THR A 391 -18.86 5.10 -2.65
N LYS A 392 -20.08 5.19 -2.13
CA LYS A 392 -21.34 5.23 -2.90
C LYS A 392 -21.55 4.03 -3.82
N LEU A 393 -20.85 2.93 -3.58
CA LEU A 393 -20.86 1.74 -4.44
C LEU A 393 -22.26 1.17 -4.63
N GLY A 394 -23.10 1.20 -3.60
CA GLY A 394 -24.50 0.76 -3.67
C GLY A 394 -25.43 1.60 -4.55
N THR A 395 -24.91 2.61 -5.26
CA THR A 395 -25.66 3.47 -6.20
C THR A 395 -25.05 3.47 -7.61
N LEU A 396 -23.95 2.74 -7.82
CA LEU A 396 -23.24 2.67 -9.10
C LEU A 396 -23.60 1.38 -9.82
N ASP A 397 -24.34 1.49 -10.91
CA ASP A 397 -24.71 0.33 -11.75
C ASP A 397 -23.55 -0.11 -12.65
N TYR A 398 -22.95 0.86 -13.36
CA TYR A 398 -21.99 0.57 -14.42
C TYR A 398 -21.00 1.71 -14.68
N LYS A 399 -19.76 1.37 -15.07
CA LYS A 399 -18.72 2.32 -15.52
C LYS A 399 -17.94 1.79 -16.72
N THR A 400 -17.69 2.66 -17.69
CA THR A 400 -16.75 2.42 -18.79
C THR A 400 -15.32 2.75 -18.37
N ASN A 401 -14.33 2.16 -19.05
CA ASN A 401 -12.90 2.35 -18.77
C ASN A 401 -12.57 2.09 -17.30
N TRP A 402 -13.12 0.99 -16.78
CA TRP A 402 -13.11 0.67 -15.37
C TRP A 402 -12.90 -0.82 -15.15
N ASP A 403 -12.24 -1.18 -14.05
CA ASP A 403 -11.86 -2.54 -13.75
C ASP A 403 -12.08 -2.92 -12.28
N ASN A 404 -12.97 -3.88 -12.07
CA ASN A 404 -13.25 -4.52 -10.79
C ASN A 404 -12.52 -5.86 -10.63
N GLY A 405 -12.02 -6.44 -11.72
CA GLY A 405 -11.54 -7.82 -11.82
C GLY A 405 -10.02 -7.96 -11.89
N ASP A 406 -9.24 -6.88 -11.70
CA ASP A 406 -7.78 -6.96 -11.63
C ASP A 406 -7.25 -7.79 -10.45
N TRP A 407 -8.08 -8.05 -9.45
CA TRP A 407 -7.77 -8.90 -8.30
C TRP A 407 -9.01 -9.60 -7.76
N GLY A 408 -8.86 -10.85 -7.30
CA GLY A 408 -9.92 -11.62 -6.66
C GLY A 408 -11.05 -12.09 -7.59
N GLY A 409 -10.98 -11.77 -8.89
CA GLY A 409 -11.96 -12.19 -9.89
C GLY A 409 -11.63 -13.55 -10.51
N TRP A 410 -12.64 -14.20 -11.08
CA TRP A 410 -12.48 -15.42 -11.88
C TRP A 410 -13.11 -15.21 -13.27
N GLN A 411 -12.49 -15.81 -14.28
CA GLN A 411 -13.05 -15.78 -15.62
C GLN A 411 -14.11 -16.86 -15.76
N GLU A 412 -15.22 -16.51 -16.39
CA GLU A 412 -16.23 -17.48 -16.79
C GLU A 412 -15.67 -18.53 -17.79
N PRO A 413 -16.27 -19.73 -17.87
CA PRO A 413 -15.88 -20.74 -18.85
C PRO A 413 -15.93 -20.19 -20.29
N PRO A 414 -15.03 -20.64 -21.20
CA PRO A 414 -14.95 -20.10 -22.57
C PRO A 414 -16.27 -20.11 -23.37
N GLU A 415 -17.14 -21.07 -23.09
CA GLU A 415 -18.46 -21.25 -23.69
C GLU A 415 -19.57 -20.37 -23.07
N SER A 416 -19.26 -19.64 -22.00
CA SER A 416 -20.24 -18.84 -21.26
C SER A 416 -20.87 -17.77 -22.16
N PRO A 417 -22.22 -17.66 -22.17
CA PRO A 417 -22.90 -16.60 -22.92
C PRO A 417 -22.51 -15.20 -22.41
N GLY A 418 -22.01 -15.08 -21.16
CA GLY A 418 -21.55 -13.82 -20.58
C GLY A 418 -20.37 -13.17 -21.33
N HIS A 419 -19.65 -13.92 -22.18
CA HIS A 419 -18.57 -13.38 -23.00
C HIS A 419 -19.03 -12.57 -24.21
N LYS A 420 -20.33 -12.55 -24.53
CA LYS A 420 -20.86 -11.95 -25.77
C LYS A 420 -20.95 -10.42 -25.76
N SER A 421 -21.28 -9.84 -24.60
CA SER A 421 -21.42 -8.39 -24.44
C SER A 421 -21.33 -8.01 -22.96
N VAL A 422 -21.26 -6.71 -22.69
CA VAL A 422 -21.31 -6.18 -21.32
C VAL A 422 -22.62 -6.58 -20.63
N GLU A 423 -23.74 -6.49 -21.35
CA GLU A 423 -25.08 -6.81 -20.85
C GLU A 423 -25.20 -8.31 -20.57
N ALA A 424 -24.66 -9.16 -21.45
CA ALA A 424 -24.62 -10.60 -21.20
C ALA A 424 -23.75 -10.95 -19.99
N CYS A 425 -22.63 -10.24 -19.78
CA CYS A 425 -21.79 -10.40 -18.60
C CYS A 425 -22.51 -9.96 -17.32
N ALA A 426 -23.28 -8.87 -17.38
CA ALA A 426 -24.11 -8.38 -16.28
C ALA A 426 -25.19 -9.40 -15.89
N GLU A 427 -25.94 -9.91 -16.87
CA GLU A 427 -26.97 -10.94 -16.65
C GLU A 427 -26.37 -12.21 -16.06
N ALA A 428 -25.27 -12.69 -16.63
CA ALA A 428 -24.60 -13.88 -16.12
C ALA A 428 -24.07 -13.66 -14.68
N CYS A 429 -23.57 -12.47 -14.36
CA CYS A 429 -23.20 -12.12 -12.98
C CYS A 429 -24.43 -12.13 -12.06
N HIS A 430 -25.57 -11.60 -12.53
CA HIS A 430 -26.81 -11.62 -11.77
C HIS A 430 -27.33 -13.03 -11.49
N GLU A 431 -27.25 -13.94 -12.45
CA GLU A 431 -27.61 -15.35 -12.25
C GLU A 431 -26.62 -16.10 -11.35
N HIS A 432 -25.33 -15.71 -11.33
CA HIS A 432 -24.31 -16.42 -10.57
C HIS A 432 -24.34 -16.07 -9.06
N PRO A 433 -24.57 -17.02 -8.15
CA PRO A 433 -24.83 -16.71 -6.73
C PRO A 433 -23.67 -16.03 -6.00
N ARG A 434 -22.43 -16.24 -6.46
CA ARG A 434 -21.23 -15.62 -5.86
C ARG A 434 -20.78 -14.33 -6.53
N CYS A 435 -21.41 -13.87 -7.62
CA CYS A 435 -20.96 -12.66 -8.31
C CYS A 435 -21.64 -11.42 -7.72
N PHE A 436 -20.83 -10.45 -7.25
CA PHE A 436 -21.31 -9.14 -6.77
C PHE A 436 -20.94 -8.01 -7.73
N SER A 437 -19.87 -8.17 -8.50
CA SER A 437 -19.45 -7.23 -9.51
C SER A 437 -18.70 -7.95 -10.63
N TYR A 438 -18.52 -7.29 -11.77
CA TYR A 438 -17.85 -7.88 -12.93
C TYR A 438 -16.96 -6.88 -13.66
N THR A 439 -15.99 -7.39 -14.42
CA THR A 439 -15.29 -6.67 -15.49
C THR A 439 -15.55 -7.39 -16.82
N TYR A 440 -16.04 -6.66 -17.81
CA TYR A 440 -16.09 -7.07 -19.20
C TYR A 440 -14.92 -6.48 -19.99
N VAL A 441 -14.11 -7.35 -20.57
CA VAL A 441 -13.09 -7.00 -21.57
C VAL A 441 -13.76 -7.04 -22.94
N HIS A 442 -13.74 -5.93 -23.66
CA HIS A 442 -14.38 -5.79 -24.98
C HIS A 442 -13.82 -6.72 -26.07
N SER A 443 -12.72 -7.42 -25.79
CA SER A 443 -12.21 -8.54 -26.60
C SER A 443 -13.02 -9.85 -26.46
N GLY A 444 -14.11 -9.86 -25.68
CA GLY A 444 -14.99 -11.01 -25.50
C GLY A 444 -14.63 -11.85 -24.26
N ARG A 445 -14.40 -11.20 -23.12
CA ARG A 445 -14.14 -11.89 -21.84
C ARG A 445 -14.90 -11.24 -20.70
N CYS A 446 -15.54 -12.07 -19.88
CA CYS A 446 -16.27 -11.67 -18.68
C CYS A 446 -15.56 -12.24 -17.46
N VAL A 447 -15.27 -11.37 -16.49
CA VAL A 447 -14.60 -11.70 -15.24
C VAL A 447 -15.55 -11.35 -14.10
N PHE A 448 -15.96 -12.35 -13.33
CA PHE A 448 -16.77 -12.17 -12.13
C PHE A 448 -15.91 -11.89 -10.92
N VAL A 449 -16.47 -11.15 -9.96
CA VAL A 449 -15.79 -10.72 -8.74
C VAL A 449 -16.69 -11.05 -7.54
N PRO A 450 -16.17 -11.75 -6.52
CA PRO A 450 -16.99 -12.30 -5.43
C PRO A 450 -17.22 -11.31 -4.29
N SER A 451 -16.78 -10.07 -4.47
CA SER A 451 -16.86 -9.02 -3.48
C SER A 451 -17.41 -7.75 -4.11
N MET A 452 -17.94 -6.89 -3.25
CA MET A 452 -18.37 -5.56 -3.65
C MET A 452 -17.12 -4.69 -3.62
N ARG A 453 -16.55 -4.40 -4.78
CA ARG A 453 -15.32 -3.60 -4.89
C ARG A 453 -15.54 -2.46 -5.86
N LEU A 454 -15.18 -1.24 -5.49
CA LEU A 454 -15.33 -0.10 -6.39
C LEU A 454 -14.36 -0.17 -7.57
N GLY A 455 -13.19 -0.80 -7.45
CA GLY A 455 -12.26 -0.98 -8.55
C GLY A 455 -11.49 0.29 -8.94
N ALA A 456 -10.90 0.29 -10.13
CA ALA A 456 -10.06 1.39 -10.58
C ALA A 456 -10.34 1.81 -12.02
N GLN A 457 -10.09 3.08 -12.31
CA GLN A 457 -10.10 3.57 -13.68
C GLN A 457 -8.97 2.91 -14.49
N LYS A 458 -9.32 2.38 -15.66
CA LYS A 458 -8.38 1.83 -16.64
C LYS A 458 -8.68 2.48 -17.99
N PRO A 459 -7.93 3.52 -18.39
CA PRO A 459 -8.13 4.19 -19.67
C PRO A 459 -8.08 3.21 -20.83
N ALA A 460 -8.99 3.38 -21.81
CA ALA A 460 -8.97 2.57 -23.02
C ALA A 460 -7.62 2.72 -23.74
N THR A 461 -7.06 1.58 -24.13
CA THR A 461 -5.90 1.50 -25.01
C THR A 461 -6.34 0.96 -26.37
N LYS A 462 -5.44 0.99 -27.37
CA LYS A 462 -5.74 0.39 -28.68
C LYS A 462 -6.13 -1.09 -28.59
N ASP A 463 -5.61 -1.79 -27.57
CA ASP A 463 -5.70 -3.24 -27.44
C ASP A 463 -6.64 -3.67 -26.31
N THR A 464 -7.11 -2.75 -25.46
CA THR A 464 -7.91 -3.09 -24.29
C THR A 464 -8.85 -1.95 -23.92
N THR A 465 -10.15 -2.25 -24.00
CA THR A 465 -11.23 -1.46 -23.41
C THR A 465 -11.91 -2.34 -22.37
N LEU A 466 -12.13 -1.80 -21.18
CA LEU A 466 -12.76 -2.48 -20.06
C LEU A 466 -14.04 -1.76 -19.66
N SER A 467 -14.98 -2.50 -19.12
CA SER A 467 -16.13 -1.93 -18.46
C SER A 467 -16.50 -2.77 -17.27
N ALA A 468 -16.98 -2.15 -16.21
CA ALA A 468 -17.25 -2.82 -14.96
C ALA A 468 -18.65 -2.47 -14.47
N GLY A 469 -19.31 -3.41 -13.81
CA GLY A 469 -20.63 -3.21 -13.23
C GLY A 469 -20.79 -3.94 -11.91
N TRP A 470 -21.90 -3.65 -11.24
CA TRP A 470 -22.22 -4.13 -9.90
C TRP A 470 -23.65 -4.62 -9.84
N ASP A 471 -23.86 -5.77 -9.21
CA ASP A 471 -25.22 -6.29 -8.99
C ASP A 471 -25.85 -5.55 -7.80
N LEU A 472 -26.54 -4.45 -8.09
CA LEU A 472 -27.14 -3.58 -7.07
C LEU A 472 -28.22 -4.30 -6.25
N GLU A 473 -28.91 -5.30 -6.82
CA GLU A 473 -29.91 -6.08 -6.11
C GLU A 473 -29.25 -6.96 -5.04
N LYS A 474 -28.22 -7.73 -5.42
CA LYS A 474 -27.46 -8.55 -4.46
C LYS A 474 -26.74 -7.71 -3.42
N ILE A 475 -26.16 -6.59 -3.82
CA ILE A 475 -25.51 -5.65 -2.91
C ILE A 475 -26.52 -5.14 -1.87
N LYS A 476 -27.72 -4.75 -2.31
CA LYS A 476 -28.78 -4.32 -1.39
C LYS A 476 -29.20 -5.46 -0.46
N GLN A 477 -29.44 -6.66 -0.99
CA GLN A 477 -29.79 -7.83 -0.19
C GLN A 477 -28.72 -8.16 0.85
N PHE A 478 -27.44 -8.11 0.47
CA PHE A 478 -26.33 -8.30 1.39
C PHE A 478 -26.36 -7.26 2.52
N ARG A 479 -26.47 -5.97 2.19
CA ARG A 479 -26.56 -4.87 3.17
C ARG A 479 -27.75 -5.01 4.12
N ASP A 480 -28.88 -5.50 3.64
CA ASP A 480 -30.09 -5.65 4.44
C ASP A 480 -30.02 -6.85 5.39
N THR A 481 -29.34 -7.91 4.98
CA THR A 481 -29.16 -9.13 5.77
C THR A 481 -27.94 -9.09 6.71
N HIS A 482 -26.95 -8.23 6.45
CA HIS A 482 -25.70 -8.14 7.21
C HIS A 482 -25.62 -6.85 8.04
N LYS A 483 -26.63 -6.58 8.88
CA LYS A 483 -26.55 -5.46 9.82
C LYS A 483 -25.56 -5.78 10.93
N CYS A 484 -24.56 -4.93 11.11
CA CYS A 484 -23.57 -5.09 12.18
C CYS A 484 -24.20 -4.78 13.54
N GLN A 485 -24.39 -5.81 14.36
CA GLN A 485 -24.91 -5.63 15.73
C GLN A 485 -23.87 -4.98 16.63
N ARG A 486 -22.60 -5.39 16.48
CA ARG A 486 -21.45 -4.88 17.22
C ARG A 486 -20.20 -4.84 16.34
N PRO A 487 -19.25 -3.93 16.61
CA PRO A 487 -17.92 -3.95 15.97
C PRO A 487 -17.20 -5.28 16.24
N GLN A 488 -16.70 -5.91 15.18
CA GLN A 488 -15.96 -7.17 15.23
C GLN A 488 -14.44 -6.87 15.19
N TRP A 489 -13.81 -6.72 16.35
CA TRP A 489 -12.37 -6.53 16.46
C TRP A 489 -11.67 -7.86 16.25
N VAL A 490 -11.02 -8.05 15.11
CA VAL A 490 -10.44 -9.36 14.78
C VAL A 490 -9.36 -9.78 15.78
N LYS A 491 -9.34 -11.06 16.13
CA LYS A 491 -8.23 -11.62 16.91
C LYS A 491 -6.98 -11.78 16.04
N PRO A 492 -5.77 -11.67 16.62
CA PRO A 492 -4.52 -11.93 15.93
C PRO A 492 -4.53 -13.28 15.21
N SER A 493 -4.24 -13.27 13.91
CA SER A 493 -4.07 -14.48 13.11
C SER A 493 -3.10 -14.23 11.96
N THR A 494 -2.25 -15.21 11.69
CA THR A 494 -1.37 -15.25 10.50
C THR A 494 -1.91 -16.16 9.40
N GLU A 495 -3.03 -16.84 9.65
CA GLU A 495 -3.75 -17.62 8.63
C GLU A 495 -4.69 -16.74 7.81
N ARG A 496 -5.14 -15.64 8.41
CA ARG A 496 -6.00 -14.65 7.77
C ARG A 496 -5.13 -13.58 7.09
N ILE A 497 -4.85 -13.80 5.81
CA ILE A 497 -4.01 -12.94 4.97
C ILE A 497 -4.84 -12.29 3.86
N PHE A 498 -4.35 -11.16 3.37
CA PHE A 498 -4.83 -10.48 2.16
C PHE A 498 -4.61 -11.35 0.93
#